data_AF-A0A453I8D4-F1
#
_entry.id   AF-A0A453I8D4-F1
#
_cell.length_a   1.000
_cell.length_b   1.000
_cell.length_c   1.000
_cell.angle_alpha   90.00
_cell.angle_beta   90.00
_cell.angle_gamma   90.00
#
_symmetry.space_group_name_H-M   'P 1'
#
loop_
_entity.id
_entity.type
_entity.pdbx_description
1 polymer ?
#
loop_
_entity_poly.entity_id
_entity_poly.type
_entity_poly.pdbx_seq_one_letter_code
_entity_poly.pdbx_strand_id
1 'polypeptide(L)' 'LAPCGPTSSYCADRSKYVFWDAYHPSDAANVLIASRILDGDPADISPVNVRQLLFDDA' A
#
# COMPACT_ATOMS: atom_id res chain seq x y z
N LEU A 1 -22.50 1.31 1.12
CA LEU A 1 -21.33 1.85 0.39
C LEU A 1 -21.52 1.46 -1.07
N ALA A 2 -21.76 2.43 -1.96
CA ALA A 2 -21.93 2.13 -3.38
C ALA A 2 -20.54 1.90 -4.01
N PRO A 3 -20.38 0.91 -4.90
CA PRO A 3 -19.10 0.70 -5.59
C PRO A 3 -18.73 1.92 -6.44
N CYS A 4 -17.43 2.16 -6.60
CA CYS A 4 -16.92 3.20 -7.50
C CYS A 4 -17.43 2.91 -8.93
N GLY A 5 -18.25 3.81 -9.47
CA GLY A 5 -18.84 3.71 -10.80
C GLY A 5 -18.85 5.05 -11.53
N PRO A 6 -19.37 5.11 -12.77
CA PRO A 6 -19.32 6.31 -13.60
C PRO A 6 -19.98 7.56 -12.97
N THR A 7 -20.91 7.36 -12.04
CA THR A 7 -21.63 8.44 -11.34
C THR A 7 -21.03 8.78 -9.97
N SER A 8 -19.95 8.13 -9.56
CA SER A 8 -19.32 8.37 -8.26
C SER A 8 -18.63 9.73 -8.24
N SER A 9 -18.84 10.49 -7.17
CA SER A 9 -18.00 11.63 -6.84
C SER A 9 -16.65 11.12 -6.33
N TYR A 10 -15.58 11.77 -6.77
CA TYR A 10 -14.21 11.44 -6.38
C TYR A 10 -13.55 12.61 -5.68
N CYS A 11 -12.67 12.30 -4.73
CA CYS A 11 -11.81 13.30 -4.10
C CYS A 11 -10.88 13.93 -5.14
N ALA A 12 -10.70 15.25 -5.07
CA ALA A 12 -9.83 15.99 -6.00
C ALA A 12 -8.35 15.61 -5.84
N ASP A 13 -7.93 15.36 -4.61
CA ASP A 13 -6.58 14.89 -4.26
C ASP A 13 -6.68 13.56 -3.51
N ARG A 14 -6.41 12.47 -4.22
CA ARG A 14 -6.55 11.11 -3.70
C ARG A 14 -5.34 10.64 -2.89
N SER A 15 -4.22 11.36 -2.99
CA SER A 15 -3.01 11.04 -2.22
C SER A 15 -3.18 11.25 -0.71
N LYS A 16 -4.17 12.06 -0.32
CA LYS A 16 -4.49 12.38 1.08
C LYS A 16 -5.37 11.35 1.79
N TYR A 17 -5.79 10.30 1.09
CA TYR A 17 -6.73 9.30 1.62
C TYR A 17 -6.10 7.92 1.65
N VAL A 18 -6.38 7.17 2.71
CA VAL A 18 -5.87 5.80 2.89
C VAL A 18 -6.56 4.81 1.95
N PHE A 19 -7.85 5.00 1.68
CA PHE A 19 -8.66 4.07 0.90
C PHE A 19 -9.15 4.70 -0.41
N TRP A 20 -9.18 3.88 -1.47
CA TRP A 20 -9.78 4.22 -2.75
C TRP A 20 -11.31 4.00 -2.73
N ASP A 21 -11.76 2.91 -2.11
CA ASP A 21 -13.15 2.59 -1.86
C ASP A 21 -13.32 1.91 -0.49
N ALA A 22 -14.46 1.27 -0.23
CA ALA A 22 -14.72 0.61 1.05
C ALA A 22 -13.81 -0.60 1.37
N TYR A 23 -13.05 -1.09 0.39
CA TYR A 23 -12.33 -2.37 0.46
C TYR A 23 -10.86 -2.25 0.10
N HIS A 24 -10.49 -1.34 -0.80
CA HIS A 24 -9.14 -1.25 -1.37
C HIS A 24 -8.37 -0.03 -0.86
N PRO A 25 -7.07 -0.18 -0.51
CA PRO A 25 -6.19 0.95 -0.26
C PRO A 25 -6.07 1.86 -1.49
N SER A 26 -5.77 3.13 -1.25
CA SER A 26 -5.39 4.05 -2.32
C SER A 26 -4.02 3.68 -2.90
N ASP A 27 -3.73 4.19 -4.09
CA ASP A 27 -2.41 4.05 -4.70
C ASP A 27 -1.29 4.60 -3.79
N ALA A 28 -1.51 5.76 -3.18
CA ALA A 28 -0.57 6.35 -2.23
C ALA A 28 -0.33 5.46 -1.00
N ALA A 29 -1.39 4.83 -0.46
CA ALA A 29 -1.25 3.88 0.64
C ALA A 29 -0.49 2.61 0.19
N ASN A 30 -0.76 2.10 -1.01
CA ASN A 30 -0.06 0.94 -1.57
C ASN A 30 1.44 1.18 -1.73
N VAL A 31 1.86 2.39 -2.17
CA VAL A 31 3.30 2.73 -2.26
C VAL A 31 3.99 2.65 -0.89
N LEU A 32 3.34 3.15 0.17
CA LEU A 32 3.88 3.08 1.53
C LEU A 32 3.95 1.63 2.03
N ILE A 33 2.88 0.85 1.83
CA ILE A 33 2.84 -0.57 2.20
C ILE A 33 3.94 -1.35 1.48
N ALA A 34 4.10 -1.14 0.17
CA ALA A 34 5.14 -1.78 -0.63
C ALA A 34 6.55 -1.41 -0.12
N SER A 35 6.78 -0.15 0.25
CA SER A 35 8.06 0.27 0.85
C SER A 35 8.33 -0.46 2.17
N ARG A 36 7.34 -0.65 3.03
CA ARG A 36 7.50 -1.43 4.28
C ARG A 36 7.76 -2.91 4.02
N ILE A 37 7.14 -3.50 3.01
CA ILE A 37 7.40 -4.90 2.62
C ILE A 37 8.81 -5.07 2.06
N LEU A 38 9.28 -4.12 1.24
CA LEU A 38 10.58 -4.21 0.57
C LEU A 38 11.74 -3.88 1.50
N ASP A 39 11.58 -2.91 2.40
CA ASP A 39 12.66 -2.27 3.17
C ASP A 39 12.38 -2.10 4.66
N GLY A 40 11.19 -2.49 5.14
CA GLY A 40 10.79 -2.33 6.53
C GLY A 40 11.57 -3.19 7.49
N ASP A 41 11.37 -2.92 8.78
CA ASP A 41 11.97 -3.69 9.87
C ASP A 41 11.08 -4.89 10.26
N PRO A 42 11.53 -5.78 11.16
CA PRO A 42 10.78 -6.96 11.58
C PRO A 42 9.40 -6.71 12.21
N ALA A 43 9.08 -5.48 12.61
CA ALA A 43 7.74 -5.12 13.07
C ALA A 43 6.75 -4.92 11.91
N ASP A 44 7.24 -4.56 10.73
CA ASP A 44 6.44 -4.43 9.50
C ASP A 44 6.37 -5.75 8.72
N ILE A 45 7.48 -6.48 8.62
CA ILE A 45 7.60 -7.75 7.88
C ILE A 45 8.66 -8.64 8.53
N SER A 46 8.29 -9.88 8.88
CA SER A 46 9.13 -10.78 9.69
C SER A 46 9.42 -12.10 8.95
N PRO A 47 10.63 -12.68 9.08
CA PRO A 47 11.76 -12.26 9.92
C PRO A 47 12.69 -11.20 9.28
N VAL A 48 12.67 -11.06 7.96
CA VAL A 48 13.46 -10.10 7.17
C VAL A 48 12.58 -9.53 6.07
N ASN A 49 12.95 -8.38 5.50
CA ASN A 49 12.22 -7.80 4.36
C ASN A 49 12.53 -8.52 3.04
N VAL A 50 11.76 -8.21 1.99
CA VAL A 50 11.87 -8.92 0.70
C VAL A 50 13.23 -8.72 0.05
N ARG A 51 13.86 -7.54 0.18
CA ARG A 51 15.18 -7.32 -0.41
C ARG A 51 16.26 -8.13 0.31
N GLN A 52 16.23 -8.16 1.63
CA GLN A 52 17.10 -9.04 2.43
C GLN A 52 16.91 -10.50 2.01
N LEU A 53 15.67 -10.99 1.95
CA LEU A 53 15.39 -12.36 1.53
C LEU A 53 15.95 -12.71 0.13
N LEU A 54 15.98 -11.75 -0.80
CA LEU A 54 16.45 -11.98 -2.17
C LEU A 54 17.96 -11.80 -2.35
N PHE A 55 18.62 -11.05 -1.46
CA PHE A 55 20.00 -10.61 -1.64
C PHE A 55 20.95 -10.95 -0.47
N ASP A 56 20.47 -11.55 0.62
CA ASP A 56 21.30 -11.89 1.80
C ASP A 56 22.29 -13.05 1.55
N ASP A 57 22.24 -13.74 0.40
CA ASP A 57 23.18 -14.80 0.00
C ASP A 57 24.27 -14.33 -1.00
N ALA A 58 24.45 -13.01 -1.21
CA ALA A 58 25.45 -12.43 -2.14
C ALA A 58 26.67 -11.82 -1.44
#